data_AF-A0ABD3RXI3-F1
#
_entry.id   AF-A0ABD3RXI3-F1
#
_cell.length_a   1.000
_cell.length_b   1.000
_cell.length_c   1.000
_cell.angle_alpha   90.00
_cell.angle_beta   90.00
_cell.angle_gamma   90.00
#
_symmetry.space_group_name_H-M   'P 1'
#
loop_
_entity.id
_entity.type
_entity.pdbx_description
1 polymer ?
#
loop_
_entity_poly.entity_id
_entity_poly.type
_entity_poly.pdbx_seq_one_letter_code
_entity_poly.pdbx_strand_id
1 'polypeptide(L)'
;MGVRFRRGAECNGVLISINEEELMQFDVREVGYVRRRIDLADVYPHASFHPNQIDANCQLAIANVKCADCRLVFEMAHAKRGMSNNAPGDHRTNNATPPLEWNDVSIWVYVQRESLPAERSFPITQSYVDIIMRGCLSISHDFARRFLRTTHGWWIDDHVPSTQNNVDECGVERAATKEVPSDIVIVIDRLGEGDDGQRRRRMNGLAEEEEEDGRCHHHTWVNDRHAPMYVRADSEYSLENGRVIDELIGEHHPHALLRRVDLRYK
;
A
#
# COMPACT_ATOMS: atom_id res chain seq x y z
N MET A 1 -3.77 -8.12 0.17
CA MET A 1 -2.64 -7.16 0.21
C MET A 1 -3.14 -5.83 0.78
N GLY A 2 -2.37 -5.14 1.60
CA GLY A 2 -2.82 -3.95 2.35
C GLY A 2 -1.64 -3.09 2.84
N VAL A 3 -1.88 -1.82 3.24
CA VAL A 3 -0.85 -0.98 3.91
C VAL A 3 -0.64 -1.44 5.34
N ARG A 4 0.61 -1.38 5.82
CA ARG A 4 0.92 -1.37 7.24
C ARG A 4 1.88 -0.23 7.58
N PHE A 5 1.58 0.52 8.63
CA PHE A 5 2.50 1.54 9.12
C PHE A 5 3.65 0.89 9.86
N ARG A 6 4.87 1.22 9.45
CA ARG A 6 6.09 0.81 10.11
C ARG A 6 7.07 1.97 10.12
N ARG A 7 7.76 2.17 11.25
CA ARG A 7 8.74 3.23 11.40
C ARG A 7 9.88 3.06 10.39
N GLY A 8 10.19 4.12 9.64
CA GLY A 8 11.25 4.13 8.64
C GLY A 8 10.94 3.34 7.37
N ALA A 9 9.71 2.85 7.21
CA ALA A 9 9.26 2.27 5.96
C ALA A 9 8.83 3.37 4.99
N GLU A 10 8.91 3.05 3.71
CA GLU A 10 8.44 3.86 2.60
C GLU A 10 7.61 2.96 1.67
N CYS A 11 6.63 3.56 1.00
CA CYS A 11 5.82 2.88 -0.01
C CYS A 11 5.73 3.76 -1.26
N ASN A 12 5.68 3.16 -2.44
CA ASN A 12 5.28 3.89 -3.64
C ASN A 12 3.75 3.83 -3.81
N GLY A 13 3.18 4.92 -4.30
CA GLY A 13 1.75 5.06 -4.51
C GLY A 13 1.43 6.04 -5.62
N VAL A 14 0.15 6.13 -5.95
CA VAL A 14 -0.40 7.12 -6.87
C VAL A 14 -1.21 8.11 -6.05
N LEU A 15 -1.03 9.40 -6.32
CA LEU A 15 -1.87 10.46 -5.79
C LEU A 15 -3.07 10.68 -6.70
N ILE A 16 -4.27 10.68 -6.11
CA ILE A 16 -5.52 10.98 -6.81
C ILE A 16 -6.15 12.19 -6.12
N SER A 17 -6.34 13.27 -6.88
CA SER A 17 -7.10 14.44 -6.44
C SER A 17 -8.57 14.13 -6.56
N ILE A 18 -9.31 14.24 -5.45
CA ILE A 18 -10.75 13.99 -5.41
C ILE A 18 -11.44 15.07 -4.58
N ASN A 19 -12.76 15.18 -4.77
CA ASN A 19 -13.62 16.00 -3.92
C ASN A 19 -14.22 15.20 -2.75
N GLU A 20 -14.95 15.89 -1.88
CA GLU A 20 -15.57 15.30 -0.69
C GLU A 20 -16.61 14.21 -1.02
N GLU A 21 -17.40 14.38 -2.08
CA GLU A 21 -18.39 13.38 -2.52
C GLU A 21 -17.72 12.08 -2.99
N GLU A 22 -16.65 12.20 -3.77
CA GLU A 22 -15.83 11.06 -4.19
C GLU A 22 -15.18 10.38 -2.98
N LEU A 23 -14.72 11.15 -2.00
CA LEU A 23 -14.13 10.61 -0.77
C LEU A 23 -15.14 9.78 0.02
N MET A 24 -16.38 10.23 0.12
CA MET A 24 -17.47 9.44 0.71
C MET A 24 -17.70 8.12 -0.04
N GLN A 25 -17.55 8.11 -1.38
CA GLN A 25 -17.65 6.87 -2.15
C GLN A 25 -16.48 5.91 -1.87
N PHE A 26 -15.27 6.42 -1.63
CA PHE A 26 -14.16 5.59 -1.16
C PHE A 26 -14.45 5.01 0.23
N ASP A 27 -15.02 5.79 1.15
CA ASP A 27 -15.39 5.29 2.48
C ASP A 27 -16.41 4.13 2.41
N VAL A 28 -17.39 4.22 1.49
CA VAL A 28 -18.35 3.14 1.24
C VAL A 28 -17.69 1.92 0.58
N ARG A 29 -16.70 2.13 -0.29
CA ARG A 29 -16.01 1.05 -0.99
C ARG A 29 -15.04 0.29 -0.09
N GLU A 30 -14.31 1.00 0.78
CA GLU A 30 -13.21 0.48 1.58
C GLU A 30 -13.68 0.01 2.97
N VAL A 31 -14.85 -0.64 3.03
CA VAL A 31 -15.39 -1.23 4.26
C VAL A 31 -14.36 -2.20 4.87
N GLY A 32 -14.09 -2.05 6.17
CA GLY A 32 -13.05 -2.83 6.86
C GLY A 32 -11.68 -2.16 6.90
N TYR A 33 -11.51 -1.04 6.19
CA TYR A 33 -10.35 -0.16 6.29
C TYR A 33 -10.65 1.03 7.20
N VAL A 34 -9.60 1.76 7.56
CA VAL A 34 -9.63 3.06 8.24
C VAL A 34 -8.80 4.01 7.44
N ARG A 35 -9.37 5.18 7.17
CA ARG A 35 -8.67 6.29 6.56
C ARG A 35 -7.65 6.87 7.55
N ARG A 36 -6.40 7.01 7.13
CA ARG A 36 -5.28 7.54 7.93
C ARG A 36 -4.67 8.72 7.22
N ARG A 37 -4.49 9.83 7.93
CA ARG A 37 -3.86 11.03 7.37
C ARG A 37 -2.37 10.81 7.25
N ILE A 38 -1.79 11.20 6.12
CA ILE A 38 -0.35 11.24 5.89
C ILE A 38 0.12 12.68 6.09
N ASP A 39 1.24 12.84 6.78
CA ASP A 39 1.86 14.17 6.88
C ASP A 39 2.38 14.57 5.50
N LEU A 40 2.01 15.78 5.07
CA LEU A 40 2.46 16.37 3.81
C LEU A 40 4.00 16.36 3.65
N ALA A 41 4.76 16.49 4.74
CA ALA A 41 6.22 16.42 4.73
C ALA A 41 6.75 15.03 4.30
N ASP A 42 5.96 13.97 4.47
CA ASP A 42 6.32 12.59 4.16
C ASP A 42 5.97 12.18 2.72
N VAL A 43 5.48 13.12 1.90
CA VAL A 43 5.07 12.85 0.51
C VAL A 43 6.12 13.36 -0.48
N TYR A 44 6.61 12.47 -1.33
CA TYR A 44 7.69 12.73 -2.29
C TYR A 44 7.27 12.36 -3.72
N PRO A 45 7.67 13.14 -4.73
CA PRO A 45 7.54 12.73 -6.12
C PRO A 45 8.24 11.39 -6.35
N HIS A 46 7.63 10.51 -7.17
CA HIS A 46 8.23 9.21 -7.48
C HIS A 46 9.59 9.33 -8.19
N ALA A 47 9.81 10.41 -8.96
CA ALA A 47 11.06 10.62 -9.64
C ALA A 47 12.19 10.91 -8.64
N SER A 48 13.25 10.09 -8.75
CA SER A 48 14.65 10.35 -8.34
C SER A 48 15.13 9.70 -7.03
N PHE A 49 15.19 8.36 -6.97
CA PHE A 49 16.11 7.71 -6.04
C PHE A 49 17.52 7.62 -6.66
N HIS A 50 18.25 8.74 -6.61
CA HIS A 50 19.69 8.70 -6.38
C HIS A 50 19.93 9.26 -4.97
N PRO A 51 20.45 8.47 -4.01
CA PRO A 51 20.56 8.84 -2.60
C PRO A 51 21.33 10.15 -2.32
N ASN A 52 22.05 10.70 -3.30
CA ASN A 52 23.00 11.80 -3.12
C ASN A 52 22.56 13.15 -3.72
N GLN A 53 21.32 13.29 -4.23
CA GLN A 53 20.87 14.53 -4.90
C GLN A 53 19.38 14.85 -4.66
N ILE A 54 18.95 14.80 -3.40
CA ILE A 54 17.52 14.85 -3.03
C ILE A 54 16.86 16.19 -3.44
N ASP A 55 17.54 17.33 -3.35
CA ASP A 55 16.87 18.63 -3.52
C ASP A 55 16.73 19.10 -4.98
N ALA A 56 17.80 19.05 -5.78
CA ALA A 56 17.76 19.47 -7.19
C ALA A 56 16.88 18.53 -8.04
N ASN A 57 16.92 17.23 -7.74
CA ASN A 57 16.10 16.25 -8.43
C ASN A 57 14.63 16.33 -8.04
N CYS A 58 14.31 16.75 -6.80
CA CYS A 58 12.94 16.94 -6.36
C CYS A 58 12.23 18.07 -7.15
N GLN A 59 12.91 19.20 -7.41
CA GLN A 59 12.30 20.29 -8.17
C GLN A 59 12.02 19.92 -9.62
N LEU A 60 12.97 19.24 -10.28
CA LEU A 60 12.77 18.72 -11.64
C LEU A 60 11.65 17.67 -11.68
N ALA A 61 11.58 16.80 -10.66
CA ALA A 61 10.51 15.83 -10.50
C ALA A 61 9.14 16.50 -10.38
N ILE A 62 9.02 17.55 -9.58
CA ILE A 62 7.79 18.36 -9.41
C ILE A 62 7.38 19.00 -10.74
N ALA A 63 8.32 19.60 -11.47
CA ALA A 63 8.05 20.23 -12.77
C ALA A 63 7.46 19.25 -13.79
N ASN A 64 7.83 17.96 -13.71
CA ASN A 64 7.31 16.91 -14.59
C ASN A 64 5.93 16.37 -14.18
N VAL A 65 5.37 16.79 -13.04
CA VAL A 65 4.03 16.38 -12.61
C VAL A 65 2.99 17.09 -13.48
N LYS A 66 2.23 16.32 -14.26
CA LYS A 66 1.24 16.85 -15.21
C LYS A 66 -0.03 17.40 -14.54
N CYS A 67 -0.47 16.78 -13.45
CA CYS A 67 -1.67 17.20 -12.70
C CYS A 67 -1.35 18.42 -11.82
N ALA A 68 -2.12 19.49 -11.96
CA ALA A 68 -1.93 20.73 -11.21
C ALA A 68 -2.10 20.52 -9.69
N ASP A 69 -3.13 19.79 -9.27
CA ASP A 69 -3.35 19.48 -7.85
C ASP A 69 -2.20 18.65 -7.27
N CYS A 70 -1.77 17.57 -7.96
CA CYS A 70 -0.64 16.77 -7.49
C CYS A 70 0.66 17.58 -7.44
N ARG A 71 0.87 18.49 -8.41
CA ARG A 71 2.04 19.38 -8.41
C ARG A 71 2.02 20.29 -7.18
N LEU A 72 0.89 20.92 -6.89
CA LEU A 72 0.71 21.75 -5.70
C LEU A 72 1.02 20.96 -4.42
N VAL A 73 0.52 19.73 -4.30
CA VAL A 73 0.84 18.85 -3.16
C VAL A 73 2.34 18.67 -2.98
N PHE A 74 3.07 18.37 -4.05
CA PHE A 74 4.51 18.17 -3.94
C PHE A 74 5.29 19.46 -3.66
N GLU A 75 4.85 20.60 -4.18
CA GLU A 75 5.42 21.92 -3.87
C GLU A 75 5.25 22.25 -2.38
N MET A 76 4.05 22.06 -1.84
CA MET A 76 3.77 22.28 -0.42
C MET A 76 4.54 21.29 0.47
N ALA A 77 4.64 20.02 0.06
CA ALA A 77 5.45 19.01 0.74
C ALA A 77 6.93 19.41 0.81
N HIS A 78 7.49 19.88 -0.31
CA HIS A 78 8.87 20.36 -0.38
C HIS A 78 9.09 21.59 0.52
N ALA A 79 8.18 22.56 0.50
CA ALA A 79 8.24 23.73 1.37
C ALA A 79 8.16 23.37 2.87
N LYS A 80 7.26 22.43 3.24
CA LYS A 80 7.12 21.94 4.62
C LYS A 80 8.39 21.29 5.15
N ARG A 81 9.08 20.50 4.32
CA ARG A 81 10.38 19.93 4.69
C ARG A 81 11.45 21.01 4.90
N GLY A 82 11.50 22.02 4.04
CA GLY A 82 12.45 23.14 4.16
C GLY A 82 12.28 23.96 5.44
N MET A 83 11.03 24.19 5.87
CA MET A 83 10.73 24.87 7.14
C MET A 83 11.14 24.04 8.37
N SER A 84 10.96 22.71 8.34
CA SER A 84 11.33 21.84 9.46
C SER A 84 12.83 21.74 9.69
N ASN A 85 13.65 22.00 8.67
CA ASN A 85 15.11 21.94 8.75
C ASN A 85 15.74 23.27 9.22
N ASN A 86 15.02 24.38 9.09
CA ASN A 86 15.44 25.68 9.61
C ASN A 86 15.01 25.80 11.07
N ALA A 87 15.93 25.50 11.99
CA ALA A 87 15.79 25.83 13.42
C ALA A 87 15.40 27.31 13.62
N PRO A 88 14.69 27.67 14.71
CA PRO A 88 14.24 29.03 14.97
C PRO A 88 15.44 29.94 15.26
N GLY A 89 16.02 30.55 14.22
CA GLY A 89 17.27 31.29 14.37
C GLY A 89 17.60 32.31 13.30
N ASP A 90 16.81 32.46 12.23
CA ASP A 90 17.07 33.55 11.26
C ASP A 90 15.78 34.23 10.79
N HIS A 91 15.41 35.28 11.51
CA HIS A 91 14.37 36.22 11.10
C HIS A 91 14.92 37.17 10.03
N ARG A 92 15.14 36.70 8.80
CA ARG A 92 15.32 37.60 7.66
C ARG A 92 14.65 37.10 6.39
N THR A 93 13.70 37.91 5.93
CA THR A 93 13.13 38.01 4.56
C THR A 93 12.23 36.83 4.12
N ASN A 94 11.03 36.98 3.57
CA ASN A 94 10.28 38.11 3.00
C ASN A 94 8.76 37.81 3.05
N ASN A 95 7.94 38.87 3.04
CA ASN A 95 6.47 38.82 2.96
C ASN A 95 5.97 38.20 1.63
N ALA A 96 6.01 36.88 1.52
CA ALA A 96 5.15 36.14 0.60
C ALA A 96 4.11 35.43 1.44
N THR A 97 2.88 35.93 1.44
CA THR A 97 1.73 35.18 1.95
C THR A 97 1.70 33.85 1.19
N PRO A 98 1.74 32.68 1.86
CA PRO A 98 1.61 31.40 1.21
C PRO A 98 0.35 31.42 0.33
N PRO A 99 0.42 31.04 -0.96
CA PRO A 99 -0.71 31.20 -1.88
C PRO A 99 -1.99 30.43 -1.49
N LEU A 100 -1.88 29.49 -0.56
CA LEU A 100 -2.96 28.72 0.07
C LEU A 100 -2.55 28.41 1.52
N GLU A 101 -3.49 28.48 2.46
CA GLU A 101 -3.27 27.97 3.82
C GLU A 101 -2.97 26.47 3.72
N TRP A 102 -1.90 26.00 4.35
CA TRP A 102 -1.54 24.56 4.32
C TRP A 102 -2.61 23.65 4.92
N ASN A 103 -3.57 24.25 5.61
CA ASN A 103 -4.70 23.58 6.22
C ASN A 103 -5.69 23.01 5.19
N ASP A 104 -5.69 23.52 3.96
CA ASP A 104 -6.68 23.14 2.94
C ASP A 104 -6.36 21.84 2.18
N VAL A 105 -5.17 21.27 2.41
CA VAL A 105 -4.74 20.03 1.75
C VAL A 105 -4.59 18.91 2.77
N SER A 106 -5.37 17.85 2.57
CA SER A 106 -5.26 16.62 3.35
C SER A 106 -4.91 15.45 2.44
N ILE A 107 -4.05 14.58 2.94
CA ILE A 107 -3.64 13.36 2.24
C ILE A 107 -4.04 12.19 3.11
N TRP A 108 -4.71 11.23 2.51
CA TRP A 108 -5.34 10.10 3.15
C TRP A 108 -4.90 8.78 2.50
N VAL A 109 -4.81 7.74 3.31
CA VAL A 109 -4.62 6.37 2.84
C VAL A 109 -5.58 5.44 3.57
N TYR A 110 -6.10 4.44 2.87
CA TYR A 110 -6.94 3.41 3.49
C TYR A 110 -6.06 2.27 3.99
N VAL A 111 -6.13 2.02 5.30
CA VAL A 111 -5.34 0.99 5.98
C VAL A 111 -6.28 -0.02 6.61
N GLN A 112 -6.01 -1.29 6.37
CA GLN A 112 -6.84 -2.38 6.87
C GLN A 112 -6.87 -2.35 8.40
N ARG A 113 -8.06 -2.42 9.02
CA ARG A 113 -8.18 -2.40 10.49
C ARG A 113 -7.45 -3.56 11.15
N GLU A 114 -7.67 -4.73 10.59
CA GLU A 114 -7.06 -5.98 11.01
C GLU A 114 -6.43 -6.60 9.78
N SER A 115 -5.10 -6.67 9.77
CA SER A 115 -4.39 -7.23 8.65
C SER A 115 -4.17 -8.72 8.86
N LEU A 116 -4.99 -9.51 8.16
CA LEU A 116 -4.90 -10.96 8.13
C LEU A 116 -3.97 -11.39 6.99
N PRO A 117 -3.16 -12.44 7.18
CA PRO A 117 -2.40 -13.04 6.08
C PRO A 117 -3.37 -13.61 5.03
N ALA A 118 -2.87 -13.79 3.81
CA ALA A 118 -3.62 -14.53 2.80
C ALA A 118 -3.77 -15.98 3.25
N GLU A 119 -4.96 -16.54 3.06
CA GLU A 119 -5.30 -17.90 3.47
C GLU A 119 -6.21 -18.56 2.43
N ARG A 120 -6.48 -19.85 2.58
CA ARG A 120 -7.27 -20.62 1.60
C ARG A 120 -8.66 -20.01 1.32
N SER A 121 -9.31 -19.46 2.33
CA SER A 121 -10.63 -18.83 2.21
C SER A 121 -10.57 -17.44 1.57
N PHE A 122 -9.42 -16.77 1.68
CA PHE A 122 -9.17 -15.43 1.17
C PHE A 122 -7.79 -15.36 0.50
N PRO A 123 -7.58 -16.07 -0.62
CA PRO A 123 -6.28 -16.14 -1.28
C PRO A 123 -5.98 -14.83 -2.00
N ILE A 124 -4.71 -14.60 -2.29
CA ILE A 124 -4.30 -13.61 -3.29
C ILE A 124 -4.74 -14.13 -4.66
N THR A 125 -5.58 -13.38 -5.36
CA THR A 125 -6.01 -13.74 -6.72
C THR A 125 -5.09 -13.10 -7.74
N GLN A 126 -4.64 -13.87 -8.74
CA GLN A 126 -3.76 -13.35 -9.79
C GLN A 126 -4.42 -12.24 -10.60
N SER A 127 -5.72 -12.33 -10.84
CA SER A 127 -6.51 -11.31 -11.51
C SER A 127 -6.48 -9.95 -10.79
N TYR A 128 -6.40 -9.93 -9.45
CA TYR A 128 -6.19 -8.71 -8.68
C TYR A 128 -4.76 -8.18 -8.81
N VAL A 129 -3.77 -9.07 -8.76
CA VAL A 129 -2.36 -8.73 -8.96
C VAL A 129 -2.15 -8.12 -10.35
N ASP A 130 -2.76 -8.68 -11.39
CA ASP A 130 -2.63 -8.20 -12.77
C ASP A 130 -3.17 -6.77 -12.94
N ILE A 131 -4.27 -6.42 -12.25
CA ILE A 131 -4.80 -5.05 -12.23
C ILE A 131 -3.81 -4.08 -11.57
N ILE A 132 -3.18 -4.46 -10.46
CA ILE A 132 -2.16 -3.63 -9.81
C ILE A 132 -0.94 -3.48 -10.72
N MET A 133 -0.48 -4.58 -11.31
CA MET A 133 0.69 -4.59 -12.19
C MET A 133 0.43 -3.75 -13.44
N ARG A 134 -0.78 -3.78 -14.01
CA ARG A 134 -1.20 -2.86 -15.08
C ARG A 134 -1.02 -1.41 -14.68
N GLY A 135 -1.52 -1.04 -13.50
CA GLY A 135 -1.40 0.33 -12.98
C GLY A 135 0.07 0.73 -12.82
N CYS A 136 0.88 -0.14 -12.22
CA CYS A 136 2.31 0.11 -12.01
C CYS A 136 3.06 0.27 -13.33
N LEU A 137 2.85 -0.65 -14.28
CA LEU A 137 3.50 -0.65 -15.60
C LEU A 137 3.08 0.54 -16.46
N SER A 138 1.86 1.05 -16.27
CA SER A 138 1.40 2.28 -16.95
C SER A 138 2.18 3.53 -16.51
N ILE A 139 2.80 3.50 -15.33
CA ILE A 139 3.67 4.56 -14.81
C ILE A 139 5.10 4.34 -15.30
N SER A 140 5.72 3.22 -14.90
CA SER A 140 7.05 2.81 -15.37
C SER A 140 7.37 1.38 -14.94
N HIS A 141 8.35 0.76 -15.61
CA HIS A 141 8.90 -0.53 -15.17
C HIS A 141 9.58 -0.43 -13.80
N ASP A 142 10.23 0.69 -13.48
CA ASP A 142 10.86 0.90 -12.17
C ASP A 142 9.83 0.96 -11.04
N PHE A 143 8.69 1.62 -11.29
CA PHE A 143 7.57 1.67 -10.35
C PHE A 143 7.03 0.25 -10.06
N ALA A 144 6.85 -0.55 -11.11
CA ALA A 144 6.42 -1.95 -10.99
C ALA A 144 7.42 -2.82 -10.22
N ARG A 145 8.73 -2.71 -10.53
CA ARG A 145 9.78 -3.43 -9.79
C ARG A 145 9.85 -3.01 -8.33
N ARG A 146 9.70 -1.71 -8.05
CA ARG A 146 9.66 -1.21 -6.67
C ARG A 146 8.50 -1.81 -5.91
N PHE A 147 7.28 -1.73 -6.47
CA PHE A 147 6.08 -2.34 -5.88
C PHE A 147 6.30 -3.83 -5.56
N LEU A 148 6.84 -4.60 -6.51
CA LEU A 148 7.14 -6.02 -6.26
C LEU A 148 8.17 -6.17 -5.14
N ARG A 149 9.26 -5.41 -5.14
CA ARG A 149 10.32 -5.50 -4.14
C ARG A 149 9.86 -5.15 -2.71
N THR A 150 8.97 -4.19 -2.57
CA THR A 150 8.51 -3.65 -1.26
C THR A 150 7.20 -4.26 -0.78
N THR A 151 6.50 -4.99 -1.62
CA THR A 151 5.33 -5.78 -1.22
C THR A 151 5.79 -7.15 -0.75
N HIS A 152 5.33 -7.56 0.43
CA HIS A 152 5.68 -8.83 1.05
C HIS A 152 4.41 -9.62 1.41
N GLY A 153 4.59 -10.84 1.92
CA GLY A 153 3.47 -11.73 2.27
C GLY A 153 2.79 -12.36 1.06
N TRP A 154 3.50 -12.43 -0.08
CA TRP A 154 3.05 -13.17 -1.27
C TRP A 154 2.94 -14.68 -1.04
N TRP A 155 3.59 -15.18 0.01
CA TRP A 155 3.54 -16.57 0.46
C TRP A 155 3.84 -16.67 1.96
N ILE A 156 3.31 -17.71 2.62
CA ILE A 156 3.68 -18.09 4.00
C ILE A 156 4.67 -19.25 3.89
N ASP A 157 5.92 -19.06 4.31
CA ASP A 157 6.85 -20.18 4.37
C ASP A 157 6.50 -21.08 5.56
N ASP A 158 6.18 -22.34 5.27
CA ASP A 158 5.87 -23.42 6.25
C ASP A 158 7.05 -23.76 7.19
N HIS A 159 8.15 -23.00 7.15
CA HIS A 159 9.39 -23.23 7.89
C HIS A 159 9.68 -22.20 8.98
N VAL A 160 8.76 -21.30 9.29
CA VAL A 160 8.85 -20.49 10.51
C VAL A 160 7.98 -21.16 11.58
N PRO A 161 8.58 -21.85 12.58
CA PRO A 161 7.80 -22.34 13.70
C PRO A 161 7.06 -21.14 14.31
N SER A 162 5.75 -21.25 14.44
CA SER A 162 4.99 -20.34 15.29
C SER A 162 5.62 -20.38 16.67
N THR A 163 6.28 -19.29 17.07
CA THR A 163 6.65 -19.11 18.48
C THR A 163 5.36 -18.84 19.25
N GLN A 164 4.61 -19.90 19.54
CA GLN A 164 3.60 -19.90 20.58
C GLN A 164 4.32 -20.21 21.91
N ASN A 165 4.19 -19.28 22.85
CA ASN A 165 4.22 -19.47 24.30
C ASN A 165 5.36 -20.30 24.91
N ASN A 166 6.34 -19.61 25.48
CA ASN A 166 6.89 -20.02 26.77
C ASN A 166 7.08 -18.78 27.64
N VAL A 167 6.25 -18.67 28.68
CA VAL A 167 6.62 -17.97 29.89
C VAL A 167 7.65 -18.89 30.55
N ASP A 168 8.89 -18.46 30.66
CA ASP A 168 9.79 -18.89 31.72
C ASP A 168 10.96 -17.91 31.88
N GLU A 169 11.27 -17.68 33.15
CA GLU A 169 12.20 -16.72 33.72
C GLU A 169 13.66 -16.96 33.26
N CYS A 170 14.23 -16.03 32.50
CA CYS A 170 15.62 -15.57 32.71
C CYS A 170 15.90 -14.35 31.84
N GLY A 171 16.26 -13.23 32.45
CA GLY A 171 16.60 -12.00 31.73
C GLY A 171 17.88 -12.16 30.91
N VAL A 172 17.74 -12.29 29.59
CA VAL A 172 18.78 -11.96 28.62
C VAL A 172 18.11 -11.41 27.35
N GLU A 173 18.30 -10.12 27.06
CA GLU A 173 17.87 -9.48 25.82
C GLU A 173 18.58 -10.11 24.60
N ARG A 174 17.83 -10.63 23.61
CA ARG A 174 18.33 -10.80 22.24
C ARG A 174 17.28 -10.52 21.15
N ALA A 175 17.60 -9.47 20.39
CA ALA A 175 17.50 -9.28 18.94
C ALA A 175 16.12 -9.36 18.22
N ALA A 176 15.53 -8.17 18.07
CA ALA A 176 14.76 -7.64 16.94
C ALA A 176 14.26 -8.62 15.85
N THR A 177 12.96 -8.90 15.87
CA THR A 177 12.21 -9.42 14.73
C THR A 177 12.19 -8.37 13.60
N LYS A 178 12.77 -8.72 12.45
CA LYS A 178 12.64 -7.94 11.21
C LYS A 178 11.25 -8.15 10.64
N GLU A 179 10.29 -7.37 11.12
CA GLU A 179 8.98 -7.21 10.47
C GLU A 179 9.15 -6.39 9.19
N VAL A 180 8.28 -6.47 8.18
CA VAL A 180 8.61 -6.05 6.80
C VAL A 180 7.43 -5.28 6.15
N PRO A 181 7.64 -4.23 5.30
CA PRO A 181 6.60 -3.29 4.86
C PRO A 181 5.59 -3.82 3.83
N SER A 182 4.54 -3.07 3.53
CA SER A 182 3.56 -3.38 2.48
C SER A 182 2.93 -2.08 1.94
N ASP A 183 2.77 -1.96 0.62
CA ASP A 183 2.47 -0.70 -0.09
C ASP A 183 1.01 -0.60 -0.59
N ILE A 184 0.43 0.62 -0.67
CA ILE A 184 -0.88 0.94 -1.31
C ILE A 184 -1.04 2.46 -1.62
N VAL A 185 -2.04 2.74 -2.47
CA VAL A 185 -2.59 4.00 -3.02
C VAL A 185 -2.88 5.12 -2.01
N ILE A 186 -2.59 6.37 -2.40
CA ILE A 186 -2.74 7.59 -1.59
C ILE A 186 -3.82 8.51 -2.21
N VAL A 187 -4.81 8.93 -1.43
CA VAL A 187 -5.97 9.73 -1.85
C VAL A 187 -5.86 11.15 -1.24
N ILE A 188 -6.13 12.22 -2.01
CA ILE A 188 -6.07 13.62 -1.53
C ILE A 188 -7.49 14.15 -1.33
N ASP A 189 -7.70 14.95 -0.28
CA ASP A 189 -8.96 15.63 0.04
C ASP A 189 -8.75 17.14 0.27
N ARG A 190 -9.76 17.94 -0.06
CA ARG A 190 -9.91 19.36 0.32
C ARG A 190 -11.11 19.46 1.28
N LEU A 191 -10.84 19.74 2.56
CA LEU A 191 -11.79 19.57 3.67
C LEU A 191 -13.03 20.48 3.60
N GLY A 192 -14.19 19.88 3.90
CA GLY A 192 -15.32 20.44 4.64
C GLY A 192 -15.52 19.67 5.97
N GLU A 193 -15.94 20.35 7.05
CA GLU A 193 -16.00 19.82 8.42
C GLU A 193 -17.15 18.81 8.66
N GLY A 194 -16.91 17.74 9.45
CA GLY A 194 -17.94 16.77 9.83
C GLY A 194 -17.64 15.95 11.09
N ASP A 195 -18.63 15.92 11.99
CA ASP A 195 -18.70 15.45 13.38
C ASP A 195 -18.94 13.91 13.54
N ASP A 196 -18.56 13.39 14.71
CA ASP A 196 -18.47 11.97 15.10
C ASP A 196 -19.85 11.31 15.35
N GLY A 197 -20.12 10.18 14.67
CA GLY A 197 -21.37 9.43 14.79
C GLY A 197 -21.18 7.93 15.01
N GLN A 198 -21.01 7.53 16.25
CA GLN A 198 -20.81 6.14 16.69
C GLN A 198 -22.14 5.36 16.78
N ARG A 199 -22.26 4.16 16.18
CA ARG A 199 -23.23 3.14 16.61
C ARG A 199 -22.89 1.70 16.17
N ARG A 200 -22.65 0.85 17.18
CA ARG A 200 -22.49 -0.61 17.13
C ARG A 200 -23.84 -1.33 16.98
N ARG A 201 -23.90 -2.43 16.23
CA ARG A 201 -24.69 -3.63 16.58
C ARG A 201 -23.97 -4.91 16.18
N ARG A 202 -23.93 -5.86 17.12
CA ARG A 202 -23.39 -7.22 17.06
C ARG A 202 -24.34 -8.15 16.31
N MET A 203 -23.82 -9.19 15.66
CA MET A 203 -24.47 -10.50 15.58
C MET A 203 -23.44 -11.61 15.82
N ASN A 204 -23.86 -12.57 16.66
CA ASN A 204 -23.16 -13.79 17.07
C ASN A 204 -23.61 -14.99 16.20
N GLY A 205 -22.78 -16.04 16.20
CA GLY A 205 -23.13 -17.44 15.90
C GLY A 205 -22.82 -17.83 14.45
N LEU A 206 -22.20 -18.97 14.13
CA LEU A 206 -22.13 -20.26 14.82
C LEU A 206 -20.81 -20.98 14.48
N ALA A 207 -20.38 -21.85 15.38
CA ALA A 207 -19.29 -22.79 15.20
C ALA A 207 -19.78 -24.03 14.44
N GLU A 208 -18.98 -24.53 13.51
CA GLU A 208 -19.00 -25.95 13.11
C GLU A 208 -17.53 -26.40 12.96
N GLU A 209 -17.21 -27.41 13.77
CA GLU A 209 -16.00 -28.22 13.72
C GLU A 209 -16.12 -29.21 12.56
N GLU A 210 -15.02 -29.49 11.86
CA GLU A 210 -14.68 -30.84 11.39
C GLU A 210 -13.21 -30.87 10.92
N GLU A 211 -12.40 -31.65 11.65
CA GLU A 211 -11.08 -32.11 11.24
C GLU A 211 -11.22 -33.33 10.31
N GLU A 212 -10.48 -33.39 9.19
CA GLU A 212 -9.83 -34.64 8.76
C GLU A 212 -8.65 -34.40 7.78
N ASP A 213 -7.47 -34.79 8.28
CA ASP A 213 -6.26 -35.38 7.68
C ASP A 213 -5.56 -34.81 6.40
N GLY A 214 -4.22 -34.70 6.54
CA GLY A 214 -3.32 -35.09 5.44
C GLY A 214 -2.58 -34.00 4.65
N ARG A 215 -1.98 -32.99 5.30
CA ARG A 215 -1.20 -31.91 4.67
C ARG A 215 -1.96 -31.21 3.54
N CYS A 216 -2.99 -30.46 3.92
CA CYS A 216 -3.60 -29.47 3.03
C CYS A 216 -2.55 -28.40 2.72
N HIS A 217 -1.97 -28.42 1.51
CA HIS A 217 -1.16 -27.31 1.03
C HIS A 217 -2.00 -26.03 1.12
N HIS A 218 -1.64 -25.15 2.06
CA HIS A 218 -2.40 -23.93 2.29
C HIS A 218 -2.09 -22.97 1.13
N HIS A 219 -2.92 -22.98 0.09
CA HIS A 219 -2.69 -22.13 -1.08
C HIS A 219 -3.08 -20.70 -0.73
N THR A 220 -2.07 -19.84 -0.61
CA THR A 220 -2.22 -18.41 -0.30
C THR A 220 -2.27 -17.54 -1.54
N TRP A 221 -1.93 -18.10 -2.71
CA TRP A 221 -1.97 -17.43 -4.02
C TRP A 221 -2.50 -18.36 -5.10
N VAL A 222 -3.51 -17.87 -5.82
CA VAL A 222 -4.25 -18.58 -6.84
C VAL A 222 -4.16 -17.87 -8.19
N ASN A 223 -3.88 -18.61 -9.25
CA ASN A 223 -4.00 -18.17 -10.63
C ASN A 223 -5.41 -18.42 -11.15
N ASP A 224 -6.17 -17.34 -11.23
CA ASP A 224 -7.57 -17.28 -11.66
C ASP A 224 -7.75 -16.52 -12.98
N ARG A 225 -6.69 -16.28 -13.77
CA ARG A 225 -6.76 -15.48 -15.02
C ARG A 225 -7.81 -15.95 -16.03
N HIS A 226 -8.07 -17.25 -16.08
CA HIS A 226 -9.07 -17.84 -16.98
C HIS A 226 -10.49 -17.87 -16.38
N ALA A 227 -10.63 -17.67 -15.08
CA ALA A 227 -11.91 -17.64 -14.37
C ALA A 227 -11.81 -16.69 -13.16
N PRO A 228 -11.77 -15.36 -13.40
CA PRO A 228 -11.41 -14.40 -12.35
C PRO A 228 -12.39 -14.41 -11.18
N MET A 229 -11.84 -14.54 -9.97
CA MET A 229 -12.57 -14.33 -8.72
C MET A 229 -12.71 -12.84 -8.40
N TYR A 230 -11.74 -12.02 -8.82
CA TYR A 230 -11.80 -10.58 -8.60
C TYR A 230 -12.79 -9.92 -9.57
N VAL A 231 -13.86 -9.35 -9.04
CA VAL A 231 -14.97 -8.78 -9.83
C VAL A 231 -14.55 -7.65 -10.78
N ARG A 232 -13.43 -6.98 -10.51
CA ARG A 232 -12.90 -5.89 -11.37
C ARG A 232 -11.70 -6.33 -12.20
N ALA A 233 -11.51 -7.64 -12.37
CA ALA A 233 -10.49 -8.16 -13.26
C ALA A 233 -10.73 -7.72 -14.70
N ASP A 234 -9.63 -7.52 -15.42
CA ASP A 234 -9.63 -7.35 -16.86
C ASP A 234 -9.03 -8.62 -17.47
N SER A 235 -9.89 -9.55 -17.87
CA SER A 235 -9.47 -10.87 -18.36
C SER A 235 -8.65 -10.76 -19.64
N GLU A 236 -8.98 -9.83 -20.53
CA GLU A 236 -8.25 -9.62 -21.79
C GLU A 236 -6.83 -9.17 -21.49
N TYR A 237 -6.67 -8.11 -20.70
CA TYR A 237 -5.35 -7.63 -20.30
C TYR A 237 -4.53 -8.71 -19.57
N SER A 238 -5.16 -9.43 -18.63
CA SER A 238 -4.51 -10.44 -17.80
C SER A 238 -3.98 -11.61 -18.65
N LEU A 239 -4.72 -12.02 -19.68
CA LEU A 239 -4.31 -13.10 -20.58
C LEU A 239 -3.23 -12.64 -21.56
N GLU A 240 -3.35 -11.43 -22.11
CA GLU A 240 -2.37 -10.88 -23.05
C GLU A 240 -1.02 -10.57 -22.39
N ASN A 241 -1.04 -10.03 -21.18
CA ASN A 241 0.16 -9.53 -20.48
C ASN A 241 0.67 -10.50 -19.41
N GLY A 242 -0.05 -11.60 -19.15
CA GLY A 242 0.24 -12.53 -18.07
C GLY A 242 1.66 -13.08 -18.10
N ARG A 243 2.23 -13.34 -19.30
CA ARG A 243 3.62 -13.81 -19.43
C ARG A 243 4.63 -12.77 -18.96
N VAL A 244 4.48 -11.52 -19.39
CA VAL A 244 5.38 -10.42 -19.01
C VAL A 244 5.26 -10.14 -17.51
N ILE A 245 4.04 -10.18 -16.97
CA ILE A 245 3.80 -10.01 -15.54
C ILE A 245 4.43 -11.16 -14.75
N ASP A 246 4.30 -12.41 -15.19
CA ASP A 246 4.90 -13.56 -14.52
C ASP A 246 6.43 -13.54 -14.58
N GLU A 247 7.02 -13.11 -15.70
CA GLU A 247 8.48 -12.89 -15.81
C GLU A 247 8.94 -11.87 -14.74
N LEU A 248 8.28 -10.71 -14.64
CA LEU A 248 8.61 -9.69 -13.63
C LEU A 248 8.38 -10.17 -12.19
N ILE A 249 7.28 -10.88 -11.92
CA ILE A 249 7.02 -11.47 -10.61
C ILE A 249 8.11 -12.49 -10.29
N GLY A 250 8.52 -13.32 -11.25
CA GLY A 250 9.55 -14.35 -11.08
C GLY A 250 10.92 -13.78 -10.73
N GLU A 251 11.26 -12.58 -11.22
CA GLU A 251 12.49 -11.85 -10.85
C GLU A 251 12.53 -11.49 -9.35
N HIS A 252 11.37 -11.26 -8.73
CA HIS A 252 11.28 -10.71 -7.37
C HIS A 252 10.74 -11.71 -6.33
N HIS A 253 9.83 -12.59 -6.72
CA HIS A 253 9.13 -13.57 -5.88
C HIS A 253 9.09 -14.96 -6.54
N PRO A 254 10.25 -15.54 -6.91
CA PRO A 254 10.29 -16.81 -7.65
C PRO A 254 9.61 -17.95 -6.89
N HIS A 255 9.81 -18.03 -5.57
CA HIS A 255 9.22 -19.08 -4.74
C HIS A 255 7.70 -18.96 -4.64
N ALA A 256 7.16 -17.75 -4.46
CA ALA A 256 5.73 -17.53 -4.38
C ALA A 256 5.05 -17.82 -5.72
N LEU A 257 5.67 -17.41 -6.84
CA LEU A 257 5.17 -17.70 -8.18
C LEU A 257 5.15 -19.21 -8.48
N LEU A 258 6.21 -19.94 -8.10
CA LEU A 258 6.28 -21.40 -8.28
C LEU A 258 5.23 -22.16 -7.47
N ARG A 259 4.81 -21.63 -6.31
CA ARG A 259 3.79 -22.24 -5.44
C ARG A 259 2.36 -21.77 -5.75
N ARG A 260 2.18 -20.83 -6.68
CA ARG A 260 0.87 -20.36 -7.15
C ARG A 260 0.10 -21.52 -7.79
N VAL A 261 -1.19 -21.65 -7.45
CA VAL A 261 -2.03 -22.77 -7.93
C VAL A 261 -3.03 -22.31 -8.98
N ASP A 262 -3.15 -23.06 -10.07
CA ASP A 262 -4.17 -22.81 -11.09
C ASP A 262 -5.55 -23.30 -10.63
N LEU A 263 -6.56 -22.44 -10.69
CA LEU A 263 -7.98 -22.83 -10.48
C LEU A 263 -8.59 -23.61 -11.65
N ARG A 264 -7.76 -24.08 -12.60
CA ARG A 264 -8.22 -24.74 -13.84
C ARG A 264 -8.91 -26.09 -13.61
N TYR A 265 -8.98 -26.59 -12.37
CA TYR A 265 -9.60 -27.87 -12.05
C TYR A 265 -10.45 -27.78 -10.77
N LYS A 266 -11.73 -27.51 -10.94
CA LYS A 266 -12.80 -28.14 -10.16
C LYS A 266 -13.64 -28.98 -11.11
#